data_AF-A0A2W4W336-F1
#
_entry.id   AF-A0A2W4W336-F1
#
_cell.length_a   1.000
_cell.length_b   1.000
_cell.length_c   1.000
_cell.angle_alpha   90.00
_cell.angle_beta   90.00
_cell.angle_gamma   90.00
#
_symmetry.space_group_name_H-M   'P 1'
#
loop_
_entity.id
_entity.type
_entity.pdbx_description
1 polymer ?
#
loop_
_entity_poly.entity_id
_entity_poly.type
_entity_poly.pdbx_seq_one_letter_code
_entity_poly.pdbx_strand_id
1 'polypeptide(L)'
;MMLDLLLSTAVNTAQIQLVAQSQSSTIYLSISTTQSTRPNCVTYIAKNTTGRQVRDIQVNRRDLQGKIYKSYLMGSLSVGKTIAFDMCDSSFVNVEAKQ
;
A
#
# COMPACT_ATOMS: atom_id res chain seq x y z
N MET A 1 -47.01 41.63 -24.86
CA MET A 1 -45.76 41.70 -24.06
C MET A 1 -45.95 40.68 -22.95
N MET A 2 -45.56 39.42 -23.10
CA MET A 2 -44.21 38.84 -23.10
C MET A 2 -43.50 38.98 -21.73
N LEU A 3 -43.12 37.81 -21.19
CA LEU A 3 -42.18 37.55 -20.07
C LEU A 3 -42.67 37.92 -18.64
N ASP A 4 -42.42 37.16 -17.57
CA ASP A 4 -41.54 36.00 -17.42
C ASP A 4 -41.87 35.14 -16.18
N LEU A 5 -41.26 33.96 -16.24
CA LEU A 5 -41.22 32.76 -15.41
C LEU A 5 -41.25 32.86 -13.87
N LEU A 6 -41.93 31.85 -13.32
CA LEU A 6 -41.72 31.21 -12.00
C LEU A 6 -40.24 30.95 -11.72
N LEU A 7 -39.77 31.16 -10.48
CA LEU A 7 -38.73 30.32 -9.87
C LEU A 7 -38.90 30.33 -8.34
N SER A 8 -39.65 29.33 -7.87
CA SER A 8 -39.41 28.74 -6.57
C SER A 8 -37.92 28.44 -6.45
N THR A 9 -37.24 29.07 -5.49
CA THR A 9 -35.91 28.65 -5.11
C THR A 9 -36.05 27.27 -4.48
N ALA A 10 -35.93 26.24 -5.32
CA ALA A 10 -35.69 24.88 -4.89
C ALA A 10 -34.54 24.93 -3.90
N VAL A 11 -34.82 24.48 -2.67
CA VAL A 11 -33.78 24.18 -1.70
C VAL A 11 -32.97 23.08 -2.36
N ASN A 12 -31.86 23.48 -2.97
CA ASN A 12 -30.90 22.57 -3.56
C ASN A 12 -30.33 21.83 -2.35
N THR A 13 -30.94 20.70 -1.99
CA THR A 13 -30.28 19.66 -1.21
C THR A 13 -29.10 19.26 -2.07
N ALA A 14 -27.99 19.99 -1.91
CA ALA A 14 -26.70 19.56 -2.37
C ALA A 14 -26.50 18.20 -1.72
N GLN A 15 -26.83 17.15 -2.46
CA GLN A 15 -26.24 15.84 -2.24
C GLN A 15 -24.75 16.10 -2.41
N ILE A 16 -24.10 16.44 -1.31
CA ILE A 16 -22.66 16.33 -1.15
C ILE A 16 -22.44 14.83 -1.24
N GLN A 17 -22.34 14.35 -2.47
CA GLN A 17 -21.82 13.05 -2.79
C GLN A 17 -20.39 13.09 -2.28
N LEU A 18 -20.25 12.68 -1.02
CA LEU A 18 -18.98 12.28 -0.43
C LEU A 18 -18.44 11.24 -1.40
N VAL A 19 -17.64 11.70 -2.36
CA VAL A 19 -16.67 10.85 -3.02
C VAL A 19 -15.75 10.45 -1.89
N ALA A 20 -16.13 9.37 -1.20
CA ALA A 20 -15.23 8.62 -0.36
C ALA A 20 -14.11 8.20 -1.30
N GLN A 21 -13.07 9.03 -1.40
CA GLN A 21 -11.77 8.57 -1.80
C GLN A 21 -11.48 7.46 -0.81
N SER A 22 -11.71 6.21 -1.22
CA SER A 22 -11.35 5.05 -0.44
C SER A 22 -9.85 5.20 -0.22
N GLN A 23 -9.46 5.66 0.97
CA GLN A 23 -8.08 5.65 1.38
C GLN A 23 -7.69 4.18 1.34
N SER A 24 -6.99 3.77 0.28
CA SER A 24 -6.54 2.40 0.15
C SER A 24 -5.74 2.08 1.42
N SER A 25 -6.29 1.19 2.24
CA SER A 25 -5.72 0.85 3.53
C SER A 25 -4.35 0.22 3.28
N THR A 26 -3.30 0.87 3.78
CA THR A 26 -1.95 0.30 3.71
C THR A 26 -1.88 -0.85 4.70
N ILE A 27 -1.42 -2.00 4.22
CA ILE A 27 -1.24 -3.21 5.02
C ILE A 27 0.22 -3.59 5.06
N TYR A 28 0.67 -3.98 6.25
CA TYR A 28 1.98 -4.54 6.45
C TYR A 28 1.93 -6.05 6.25
N LEU A 29 2.76 -6.56 5.35
CA LEU A 29 2.92 -7.99 5.17
C LEU A 29 3.84 -8.54 6.25
N SER A 30 3.54 -9.74 6.75
CA SER A 30 4.42 -10.43 7.69
C SER A 30 5.73 -10.80 7.00
N ILE A 31 6.86 -10.55 7.68
CA ILE A 31 8.20 -10.83 7.17
C ILE A 31 8.90 -11.82 8.11
N SER A 32 9.58 -12.80 7.52
CA SER A 32 10.57 -13.64 8.19
C SER A 32 11.92 -13.52 7.50
N THR A 33 12.98 -13.98 8.17
CA THR A 33 14.34 -13.95 7.65
C THR A 33 14.97 -15.34 7.67
N THR A 34 15.82 -15.62 6.68
CA THR A 34 16.70 -16.79 6.66
C THR A 34 18.10 -16.40 6.21
N GLN A 35 19.09 -17.25 6.50
CA GLN A 35 20.44 -17.08 5.98
C GLN A 35 20.42 -17.10 4.45
N SER A 36 20.99 -16.07 3.82
CA SER A 36 21.11 -16.02 2.36
C SER A 36 22.21 -16.95 1.87
N THR A 37 22.08 -17.42 0.63
CA THR A 37 23.15 -18.11 -0.10
C THR A 37 24.27 -17.15 -0.52
N ARG A 38 24.00 -15.84 -0.53
CA ARG A 38 25.01 -14.81 -0.81
C ARG A 38 25.77 -14.45 0.48
N PRO A 39 27.11 -14.36 0.42
CA PRO A 39 27.91 -13.95 1.57
C PRO A 39 27.48 -12.58 2.12
N ASN A 40 27.40 -12.46 3.45
CA ASN A 40 27.04 -11.24 4.16
C ASN A 40 25.63 -10.69 3.84
N CYS A 41 24.71 -11.54 3.37
CA CYS A 41 23.33 -11.16 3.10
C CYS A 41 22.33 -11.96 3.95
N VAL A 42 21.17 -11.37 4.17
CA VAL A 42 19.99 -12.00 4.80
C VAL A 42 18.87 -12.04 3.77
N THR A 43 18.22 -13.18 3.62
CA THR A 43 17.03 -13.31 2.77
C THR A 43 15.80 -12.96 3.59
N TYR A 44 15.04 -11.97 3.14
CA TYR A 44 13.75 -11.58 3.71
C TYR A 44 12.63 -12.22 2.90
N ILE A 45 11.65 -12.79 3.59
CA ILE A 45 10.51 -13.48 2.98
C ILE A 45 9.24 -12.80 3.49
N ALA A 46 8.54 -12.10 2.61
CA ALA A 46 7.24 -11.52 2.92
C ALA A 46 6.13 -12.45 2.44
N LYS A 47 5.14 -12.72 3.30
CA LYS A 47 3.98 -13.58 2.99
C LYS A 47 2.70 -12.76 3.00
N ASN A 48 1.87 -12.94 1.96
CA ASN A 48 0.51 -12.45 2.01
C ASN A 48 -0.35 -13.41 2.86
N THR A 49 -0.51 -13.06 4.13
CA THR A 49 -1.40 -13.76 5.07
C THR A 49 -2.82 -13.18 5.11
N THR A 50 -3.10 -12.16 4.29
CA THR A 50 -4.45 -11.61 4.19
C THR A 50 -5.38 -12.58 3.46
N GLY A 51 -6.68 -12.44 3.67
CA GLY A 51 -7.70 -13.26 2.99
C GLY A 51 -7.93 -12.91 1.52
N ARG A 52 -7.13 -12.01 0.92
CA ARG A 52 -7.30 -11.55 -0.47
C ARG A 52 -5.96 -11.25 -1.17
N GLN A 53 -5.98 -11.12 -2.49
CA GLN A 53 -4.81 -10.62 -3.23
C GLN A 53 -4.51 -9.18 -2.80
N VAL A 54 -3.23 -8.86 -2.58
CA VAL A 54 -2.77 -7.50 -2.33
C VAL A 54 -2.02 -6.97 -3.55
N ARG A 55 -2.09 -5.66 -3.78
CA ARG A 55 -1.47 -4.98 -4.93
C ARG A 55 -0.54 -3.87 -4.45
N ASP A 56 0.18 -3.27 -5.39
CA ASP A 56 1.13 -2.18 -5.18
C ASP A 56 2.07 -2.41 -3.99
N ILE A 57 2.64 -3.62 -3.93
CA ILE A 57 3.55 -4.02 -2.86
C ILE A 57 4.82 -3.19 -2.95
N GLN A 58 5.15 -2.50 -1.87
CA GLN A 58 6.35 -1.71 -1.71
C GLN A 58 7.26 -2.32 -0.64
N VAL A 59 8.50 -2.59 -1.04
CA VAL A 59 9.58 -2.93 -0.11
C VAL A 59 10.29 -1.64 0.25
N ASN A 60 10.15 -1.22 1.50
CA ASN A 60 10.69 0.03 2.01
C ASN A 60 11.93 -0.26 2.86
N ARG A 61 13.05 0.37 2.49
CA ARG A 61 14.26 0.40 3.29
C ARG A 61 14.24 1.63 4.18
N ARG A 62 14.51 1.40 5.46
CA ARG A 62 14.51 2.43 6.50
C ARG A 62 15.88 2.52 7.15
N ASP A 63 16.28 3.75 7.44
CA ASP A 63 17.50 4.01 8.20
C ASP A 63 17.28 3.71 9.70
N LEU A 64 18.31 3.92 10.51
CA LEU A 64 18.26 3.69 11.96
C LEU A 64 17.26 4.62 12.68
N GLN A 65 16.81 5.70 12.04
CA GLN A 65 15.80 6.62 12.56
C GLN A 65 14.38 6.23 12.10
N GLY A 66 14.25 5.14 11.35
CA GLY A 66 12.98 4.65 10.81
C GLY A 66 12.51 5.39 9.55
N LYS A 67 13.31 6.30 8.98
CA LYS A 67 12.94 7.06 7.79
C LYS A 67 13.14 6.21 6.54
N ILE A 68 12.13 6.18 5.67
CA ILE A 68 12.24 5.54 4.36
C ILE A 68 13.21 6.37 3.51
N TYR A 69 14.26 5.72 3.02
CA TYR A 69 15.20 6.34 2.08
C TYR A 69 15.26 5.61 0.74
N LYS A 70 14.63 4.43 0.63
CA LYS A 70 14.48 3.71 -0.65
C LYS A 70 13.23 2.83 -0.65
N SER A 71 12.51 2.82 -1.76
CA SER A 71 11.30 2.01 -1.96
C SER A 71 11.38 1.25 -3.28
N TYR A 72 10.92 0.00 -3.30
CA TYR A 72 10.86 -0.83 -4.51
C TYR A 72 9.45 -1.37 -4.71
N LEU A 73 8.89 -1.15 -5.91
CA LEU A 73 7.61 -1.71 -6.30
C LEU A 73 7.78 -3.17 -6.75
N MET A 74 7.04 -4.08 -6.14
CA MET A 74 7.09 -5.53 -6.40
C MET A 74 5.82 -6.08 -7.07
N GLY A 75 4.81 -5.24 -7.31
CA GLY A 75 3.58 -5.62 -8.01
C GLY A 75 2.50 -6.18 -7.07
N SER A 76 2.00 -7.38 -7.34
CA SER A 76 0.88 -7.99 -6.59
C SER A 76 1.24 -9.37 -6.05
N LEU A 77 0.58 -9.79 -4.96
CA LEU A 77 0.83 -11.08 -4.30
C LEU A 77 -0.50 -11.74 -3.91
N SER A 78 -0.74 -12.93 -4.46
CA SER A 78 -1.93 -13.73 -4.16
C SER A 78 -1.91 -14.26 -2.72
N VAL A 79 -3.08 -14.67 -2.23
CA VAL A 79 -3.26 -15.22 -0.88
C VAL A 79 -2.32 -16.40 -0.65
N GLY A 80 -1.62 -16.39 0.49
CA GLY A 80 -0.71 -17.45 0.91
C GLY A 80 0.63 -17.50 0.16
N LYS A 81 0.81 -16.70 -0.90
CA LYS A 81 2.07 -16.62 -1.64
C LYS A 81 3.10 -15.75 -0.93
N THR A 82 4.36 -15.98 -1.29
CA THR A 82 5.51 -15.28 -0.73
C THR A 82 6.29 -14.56 -1.82
N ILE A 83 7.00 -13.53 -1.41
CA ILE A 83 8.06 -12.89 -2.17
C ILE A 83 9.33 -12.89 -1.32
N ALA A 84 10.48 -13.15 -1.95
CA ALA A 84 11.76 -13.20 -1.27
C ALA A 84 12.75 -12.22 -1.94
N PHE A 85 13.58 -11.59 -1.12
CA PHE A 85 14.66 -10.71 -1.60
C PHE A 85 15.83 -10.73 -0.62
N ASP A 86 17.04 -10.60 -1.16
CA ASP A 86 18.27 -10.54 -0.36
C ASP A 86 18.64 -9.10 -0.02
N MET A 87 19.13 -8.92 1.21
CA MET A 87 19.68 -7.66 1.70
C MET A 87 21.07 -7.90 2.25
N CYS A 88 22.06 -7.15 1.76
CA CYS A 88 23.48 -7.34 2.09
C CYS A 88 24.04 -6.20 2.95
N ASP A 89 23.16 -5.46 3.59
CA ASP A 89 23.49 -4.32 4.44
C ASP A 89 22.61 -4.33 5.70
N SER A 90 22.96 -3.51 6.69
CA SER A 90 22.33 -3.48 8.02
C SER A 90 21.06 -2.63 8.09
N SER A 91 20.36 -2.42 6.96
CA SER A 91 19.18 -1.58 6.91
C SER A 91 17.94 -2.34 7.39
N PHE A 92 17.04 -1.65 8.08
CA PHE A 92 15.73 -2.23 8.42
C PHE A 92 14.84 -2.25 7.18
N VAL A 93 14.10 -3.35 6.98
CA VAL A 93 13.17 -3.49 5.87
C VAL A 93 11.77 -3.78 6.37
N ASN A 94 10.80 -3.10 5.78
CA ASN A 94 9.39 -3.43 5.93
C ASN A 94 8.71 -3.53 4.55
N VAL A 95 7.66 -4.34 4.48
CA VAL A 95 6.91 -4.58 3.24
C VAL A 95 5.48 -4.13 3.46
N GLU A 96 5.10 -3.11 2.69
CA GLU A 96 3.79 -2.50 2.68
C GLU A 96 3.07 -2.92 1.41
N ALA A 97 1.76 -3.08 1.47
CA ALA A 97 0.92 -3.37 0.32
C ALA A 97 -0.37 -2.56 0.41
N LYS A 98 -0.98 -2.30 -0.74
CA LYS A 98 -2.29 -1.65 -0.81
C LYS A 98 -3.37 -2.67 -1.07
N GLN A 99 -4.55 -2.36 -0.55
CA GLN A 99 -5.79 -3.09 -0.78
C GLN A 99 -6.73 -2.32 -1.69
#